data_AF-A0A6G3WZL9-F1
#
_entry.id   AF-A0A6G3WZL9-F1
#
_cell.length_a   1.000
_cell.length_b   1.000
_cell.length_c   1.000
_cell.angle_alpha   90.00
_cell.angle_beta   90.00
_cell.angle_gamma   90.00
#
_symmetry.space_group_name_H-M   'P 1'
#
loop_
_entity.id
_entity.type
_entity.pdbx_description
1 polymer ?
#
loop_
_entity_poly.entity_id
_entity_poly.type
_entity_poly.pdbx_seq_one_letter_code
_entity_poly.pdbx_strand_id
1 'polypeptide(L)' 'GSNIRFAPVELRESQELRLKRLHPKTVIKPAAHQILVPRPTTGKIGGKPVIGRELLAWTGEFLTTILGS' A
#
# COMPACT_ATOMS: atom_id res chain seq x y z
N GLY A 1 -9.70 7.09 -6.53
CA GLY A 1 -9.33 7.70 -5.24
C GLY A 1 -7.82 7.77 -5.12
N SER A 2 -7.30 8.60 -4.20
CA SER A 2 -5.86 8.77 -3.96
C SER A 2 -5.16 7.56 -3.34
N ASN A 3 -5.93 6.62 -2.78
CA ASN A 3 -5.43 5.40 -2.15
C ASN A 3 -5.88 4.14 -2.90
N ILE A 4 -5.06 3.09 -2.78
CA ILE A 4 -5.36 1.71 -3.17
C ILE A 4 -5.80 0.96 -1.92
N ARG A 5 -6.94 0.28 -1.98
CA ARG A 5 -7.48 -0.53 -0.89
C ARG A 5 -7.00 -1.97 -1.03
N PHE A 6 -6.50 -2.54 0.06
CA PHE A 6 -6.27 -3.98 0.18
C PHE A 6 -7.19 -4.55 1.26
N ALA A 7 -7.92 -5.61 0.91
CA ALA A 7 -8.89 -6.26 1.77
C ALA A 7 -9.21 -7.69 1.25
N PRO A 8 -9.58 -8.62 2.13
CA PRO A 8 -9.44 -8.52 3.59
C PRO A 8 -7.97 -8.65 4.00
N VAL A 9 -7.56 -7.97 5.07
CA VAL A 9 -6.20 -8.10 5.62
C VAL A 9 -6.18 -7.88 7.13
N GLU A 10 -5.41 -8.72 7.81
CA GLU A 10 -4.97 -8.53 9.19
C GLU A 10 -3.44 -8.51 9.18
N LEU A 11 -2.86 -7.55 9.89
CA LEU A 11 -1.42 -7.34 9.92
C LEU A 11 -0.87 -7.73 11.28
N ARG A 12 0.26 -8.43 11.27
CA ARG A 12 1.10 -8.55 12.47
C ARG A 12 1.68 -7.17 12.81
N GLU A 13 2.03 -6.94 14.07
CA GLU A 13 2.61 -5.66 14.49
C GLU A 13 3.87 -5.28 13.68
N SER A 14 4.74 -6.24 13.39
CA SER A 14 5.93 -6.03 12.56
C SER A 14 5.60 -5.62 11.12
N GLN A 15 4.51 -6.15 10.55
CA GLN A 15 4.02 -5.80 9.22
C GLN A 15 3.43 -4.38 9.23
N GLU A 16 2.68 -4.01 10.27
CA GLU A 16 2.20 -2.63 10.43
C GLU A 16 3.32 -1.60 10.52
N LEU A 17 4.36 -1.89 11.31
CA LEU A 17 5.52 -1.02 11.45
C LEU A 17 6.24 -0.85 10.11
N ARG A 18 6.45 -1.95 9.37
CA ARG A 18 7.05 -1.91 8.04
C ARG A 18 6.19 -1.11 7.06
N LEU A 19 4.87 -1.32 7.06
CA LEU A 19 3.91 -0.63 6.21
C LEU A 19 3.94 0.89 6.47
N LYS A 20 3.88 1.31 7.73
CA LYS A 20 3.95 2.74 8.11
C LYS A 20 5.29 3.38 7.71
N ARG A 21 6.40 2.63 7.77
CA ARG A 21 7.73 3.08 7.33
C ARG A 21 7.86 3.25 5.81
N LEU A 22 7.43 2.25 5.04
CA LEU A 22 7.60 2.23 3.57
C LEU A 22 6.52 3.02 2.83
N HIS A 23 5.31 3.05 3.37
CA HIS A 23 4.16 3.73 2.77
C HIS A 23 3.54 4.70 3.79
N PRO A 24 4.23 5.81 4.09
CA PRO A 24 3.72 6.82 5.00
C PRO A 24 2.38 7.35 4.48
N LYS A 25 1.44 7.67 5.38
CA LYS A 25 0.03 8.05 5.11
C LYS A 25 -0.92 6.88 4.82
N THR A 26 -0.46 5.64 4.94
CA THR A 26 -1.37 4.49 4.94
C THR A 26 -2.36 4.61 6.10
N VAL A 27 -3.63 4.34 5.81
CA VAL A 27 -4.70 4.27 6.83
C VAL A 27 -5.07 2.81 7.05
N ILE A 28 -4.94 2.33 8.28
CA ILE A 28 -5.34 0.99 8.70
C ILE A 28 -6.72 1.08 9.33
N LYS A 29 -7.64 0.21 8.91
CA LYS A 29 -9.01 0.11 9.43
C LYS A 29 -9.23 -1.30 9.97
N PRO A 30 -8.85 -1.59 11.24
CA PRO A 30 -8.92 -2.94 11.80
C PRO A 30 -10.33 -3.51 11.80
N ALA A 31 -11.33 -2.73 12.24
CA ALA A 31 -12.74 -3.16 12.27
C ALA A 31 -13.31 -3.52 10.88
N ALA A 32 -12.70 -3.03 9.80
CA ALA A 32 -13.12 -3.32 8.44
C ALA A 32 -12.16 -4.29 7.71
N HIS A 33 -11.13 -4.80 8.39
CA HIS A 33 -10.05 -5.63 7.83
C HIS A 33 -9.47 -5.04 6.53
N GLN A 34 -9.17 -3.74 6.55
CA GLN A 34 -8.79 -2.96 5.38
C GLN A 34 -7.56 -2.10 5.64
N ILE A 35 -6.71 -1.99 4.63
CA ILE A 35 -5.69 -0.93 4.56
C ILE A 35 -5.87 -0.09 3.31
N LEU A 36 -5.67 1.21 3.45
CA LEU A 36 -5.71 2.19 2.36
C LEU A 36 -4.31 2.78 2.18
N VAL A 37 -3.62 2.30 1.17
CA VAL A 37 -2.22 2.66 0.87
C VAL A 37 -2.20 3.78 -0.16
N PRO A 38 -1.40 4.85 0.02
CA PRO A 38 -1.27 5.89 -0.99
C PRO A 38 -0.88 5.31 -2.35
N ARG A 39 -1.57 5.75 -3.40
CA ARG A 39 -1.26 5.30 -4.75
C ARG A 39 0.16 5.77 -5.14
N PRO A 40 1.03 4.89 -5.67
CA PRO A 40 2.34 5.30 -6.16
C PRO A 40 2.21 6.31 -7.30
N THR A 41 3.14 7.27 -7.33
CA THR A 41 3.25 8.30 -8.37
C THR A 41 4.63 8.25 -9.01
N THR A 42 4.74 8.70 -10.26
CA THR A 42 6.02 8.75 -11.00
C THR A 42 7.03 9.75 -10.46
N GLY A 43 6.66 10.56 -9.46
CA GLY A 43 7.51 11.56 -8.82
C GLY A 43 6.91 12.12 -7.53
N LYS A 44 7.75 12.69 -6.66
CA LYS A 44 7.35 13.20 -5.33
C LYS A 44 6.44 14.45 -5.40
N ILE A 45 6.65 15.32 -6.38
CA ILE A 45 5.85 16.53 -6.62
C ILE A 45 5.41 16.54 -8.08
N GLY A 46 4.12 16.76 -8.35
CA GLY A 46 3.57 16.80 -9.72
C GLY A 46 3.58 15.45 -10.46
N GLY A 47 3.97 14.36 -9.80
CA GLY A 47 3.99 13.02 -10.38
C GLY A 47 2.60 12.54 -10.76
N LYS A 48 2.51 11.87 -11.91
CA LYS A 48 1.25 11.23 -12.32
C LYS A 48 1.07 9.92 -11.56
N PRO A 49 -0.17 9.51 -11.26
CA PRO A 49 -0.41 8.20 -10.68
C PRO A 49 0.15 7.10 -11.60
N VAL A 50 0.86 6.14 -11.02
CA VAL A 50 1.29 4.94 -11.75
C VAL A 50 0.03 4.16 -12.18
N ILE A 51 0.00 3.65 -13.41
CA ILE A 51 -1.14 2.95 -14.02
C ILE A 51 -0.69 1.71 -14.79
N GLY A 52 -1.65 0.90 -15.26
CA GLY A 52 -1.38 -0.23 -16.14
C GLY A 52 -0.38 -1.23 -15.55
N ARG A 53 0.60 -1.65 -16.36
CA ARG A 53 1.57 -2.69 -15.99
C ARG A 53 2.45 -2.31 -14.80
N GLU A 54 2.86 -1.06 -14.71
CA GLU A 54 3.69 -0.57 -13.61
C GLU A 54 2.93 -0.64 -12.28
N LEU A 55 1.62 -0.37 -12.29
CA LEU A 55 0.79 -0.49 -11.11
C LEU A 55 0.68 -1.95 -10.65
N LEU A 56 0.55 -2.88 -11.59
CA LEU A 56 0.50 -4.31 -11.29
C LEU A 56 1.83 -4.79 -10.72
N ALA A 57 2.96 -4.34 -11.28
CA ALA A 57 4.29 -4.66 -10.78
C ALA A 57 4.48 -4.15 -9.34
N TRP A 58 4.16 -2.88 -9.08
CA TRP A 58 4.19 -2.30 -7.74
C TRP A 58 3.29 -3.07 -6.76
N THR A 59 2.11 -3.50 -7.22
CA THR A 59 1.17 -4.27 -6.39
C THR A 59 1.78 -5.62 -6.01
N GLY A 60 2.43 -6.33 -6.94
CA GLY A 60 3.12 -7.59 -6.65
C GLY A 60 4.26 -7.43 -5.64
N GLU A 61 5.06 -6.38 -5.79
CA GLU A 61 6.13 -6.04 -4.85
C GLU A 61 5.57 -5.72 -3.45
N PHE A 62 4.49 -4.92 -3.39
CA PHE A 62 3.81 -4.58 -2.14
C PHE A 62 3.33 -5.83 -1.39
N LEU A 63 2.63 -6.73 -2.09
CA LEU A 63 2.10 -7.96 -1.48
C LEU A 63 3.24 -8.83 -0.93
N THR A 64 4.33 -8.96 -1.67
CA THR A 64 5.50 -9.75 -1.24
C THR A 64 6.19 -9.12 -0.03
N THR A 65 6.39 -7.80 -0.06
CA THR A 65 7.19 -7.07 0.94
C THR A 65 6.46 -6.88 2.27
N ILE A 66 5.13 -6.71 2.22
CA ILE A 66 4.31 -6.41 3.40
C ILE A 66 3.56 -7.64 3.91
N LEU A 67 2.93 -8.43 3.02
CA LEU A 67 2.06 -9.54 3.43
C LEU A 67 2.75 -10.91 3.36
N GLY A 68 3.73 -11.07 2.46
CA GLY A 68 4.48 -12.32 2.28
C GLY A 68 5.59 -12.56 3.31
N SER A 69 5.81 -11.65 4.25
CA SER A 69 6.89 -11.69 5.24
C SER A 69 6.41 -11.85 6.68
#